data_AF-A0A1B1AJS9-F1
#
_entry.id   AF-A0A1B1AJS9-F1
#
_cell.length_a   1.000
_cell.length_b   1.000
_cell.length_c   1.000
_cell.angle_alpha   90.00
_cell.angle_beta   90.00
_cell.angle_gamma   90.00
#
_symmetry.space_group_name_H-M   'P 1'
#
loop_
_entity.id
_entity.type
_entity.pdbx_description
1 polymer ?
#
loop_
_entity_poly.entity_id
_entity_poly.type
_entity_poly.pdbx_seq_one_letter_code
_entity_poly.pdbx_strand_id
1 'polypeptide(L)'
;MEERAKARVILGHYASVFTKDLVPGPRVVKYCGVLRDPAARVVSHYNFNVEDKWVRAGNGVPEWSWWYRGQKRNFVCRWIKENFLKENTNDVADEQMFDDVTRLLSSFWLLGLTEDYETFSDMLCADVGVVATGGVRSNVAGEHYPRRAVVTPEIAEQVYRDHPVDKALYDWVRARVGTSKT
;
A
#
# COMPACT_ATOMS: atom_id res chain seq x y z
N MET A 1 -12.38 -10.40 -25.41
CA MET A 1 -10.97 -10.84 -25.59
C MET A 1 -10.11 -9.73 -26.18
N GLU A 2 -10.59 -8.99 -27.18
CA GLU A 2 -9.82 -7.92 -27.84
C GLU A 2 -9.44 -6.75 -26.90
N GLU A 3 -10.33 -6.36 -25.98
CA GLU A 3 -10.08 -5.29 -25.00
C GLU A 3 -8.96 -5.67 -24.01
N ARG A 4 -9.03 -6.86 -23.39
CA ARG A 4 -7.96 -7.38 -22.52
C ARG A 4 -6.60 -7.51 -23.22
N ALA A 5 -6.58 -7.83 -24.52
CA ALA A 5 -5.34 -7.90 -25.28
C ALA A 5 -4.63 -6.54 -25.44
N LYS A 6 -5.37 -5.44 -25.29
CA LYS A 6 -4.87 -4.06 -25.36
C LYS A 6 -4.41 -3.53 -23.99
N ALA A 7 -4.72 -4.23 -22.90
CA ALA A 7 -4.35 -3.81 -21.55
C ALA A 7 -2.82 -3.77 -21.38
N ARG A 8 -2.31 -2.60 -20.97
CA ARG A 8 -0.89 -2.37 -20.66
C ARG A 8 -0.62 -2.22 -19.16
N VAL A 9 -1.62 -1.76 -18.43
CA VAL A 9 -1.57 -1.54 -16.98
C VAL A 9 -2.83 -2.14 -16.37
N ILE A 10 -2.65 -2.87 -15.27
CA ILE A 10 -3.76 -3.36 -14.45
C ILE A 10 -3.48 -2.94 -13.02
N LEU A 11 -4.42 -2.24 -12.41
CA LEU A 11 -4.30 -1.72 -11.05
C LEU A 11 -5.59 -1.95 -10.27
N GLY A 12 -5.47 -1.96 -8.95
CA GLY A 12 -6.61 -2.02 -8.03
C GLY A 12 -6.42 -3.00 -6.89
N HIS A 13 -7.21 -2.85 -5.83
CA HIS A 13 -7.12 -3.67 -4.62
C HIS A 13 -7.36 -5.17 -4.85
N TYR A 14 -7.98 -5.55 -5.97
CA TYR A 14 -8.24 -6.95 -6.31
C TYR A 14 -7.22 -7.55 -7.28
N ALA A 15 -6.23 -6.76 -7.73
CA ALA A 15 -5.13 -7.28 -8.54
C ALA A 15 -4.23 -8.21 -7.71
N SER A 16 -3.81 -9.32 -8.30
CA SER A 16 -3.02 -10.38 -7.67
C SER A 16 -1.96 -10.91 -8.65
N VAL A 17 -1.10 -11.82 -8.18
CA VAL A 17 -0.12 -12.48 -9.06
C VAL A 17 -0.77 -13.22 -10.24
N PHE A 18 -2.02 -13.66 -10.08
CA PHE A 18 -2.82 -14.36 -11.09
C PHE A 18 -3.52 -13.43 -12.08
N THR A 19 -3.57 -12.13 -11.83
CA THR A 19 -4.26 -11.18 -12.70
C THR A 19 -3.66 -11.14 -14.11
N LYS A 20 -2.37 -11.47 -14.25
CA LYS A 20 -1.72 -11.60 -15.55
C LYS A 20 -2.37 -12.65 -16.46
N ASP A 21 -2.98 -13.68 -15.88
CA ASP A 21 -3.56 -14.80 -16.64
C ASP A 21 -4.85 -14.37 -17.39
N LEU A 22 -5.39 -13.19 -17.06
CA LEU A 22 -6.51 -12.58 -17.77
C LEU A 22 -6.11 -11.92 -19.10
N VAL A 23 -4.83 -11.65 -19.31
CA VAL A 23 -4.30 -11.00 -20.51
C VAL A 23 -3.76 -12.05 -21.47
N PRO A 24 -4.27 -12.14 -22.71
CA PRO A 24 -3.86 -13.18 -23.65
C PRO A 24 -2.45 -12.96 -24.22
N GLY A 25 -1.79 -14.07 -24.54
CA GLY A 25 -0.49 -14.14 -25.21
C GLY A 25 0.71 -14.11 -24.25
N PRO A 26 1.91 -14.44 -24.74
CA PRO A 26 3.13 -14.35 -23.94
C PRO A 26 3.43 -12.88 -23.63
N ARG A 27 3.39 -12.49 -22.36
CA ARG A 27 3.70 -11.14 -21.89
C ARG A 27 4.73 -11.20 -20.78
N VAL A 28 5.67 -10.25 -20.79
CA VAL A 28 6.53 -9.99 -19.64
C VAL A 28 5.72 -9.17 -18.64
N VAL A 29 5.54 -9.70 -17.44
CA VAL A 29 4.79 -9.04 -16.37
C VAL A 29 5.79 -8.30 -15.48
N LYS A 30 5.55 -7.01 -15.27
CA LYS A 30 6.32 -6.18 -14.35
C LYS A 30 5.40 -5.70 -13.23
N TYR A 31 5.72 -6.06 -12.00
CA TYR A 31 4.98 -5.59 -10.83
C TYR A 31 5.60 -4.31 -10.30
N CYS A 32 4.76 -3.38 -9.87
CA CYS A 32 5.17 -2.19 -9.15
C CYS A 32 4.25 -1.93 -7.97
N GLY A 33 4.72 -1.18 -6.97
CA GLY A 33 3.94 -0.86 -5.79
C GLY A 33 4.52 0.28 -4.97
N VAL A 34 3.66 0.91 -4.16
CA VAL A 34 4.04 2.00 -3.26
C VAL A 34 3.65 1.61 -1.85
N LEU A 35 4.59 1.73 -0.91
CA LEU A 35 4.31 1.59 0.51
C LEU A 35 4.15 2.97 1.17
N ARG A 36 3.61 2.96 2.37
CA ARG A 36 3.48 4.15 3.22
C ARG A 36 3.98 3.79 4.60
N ASP A 37 4.58 4.75 5.28
CA ASP A 37 4.87 4.63 6.71
C ASP A 37 3.65 4.06 7.47
N PRO A 38 3.81 3.04 8.32
CA PRO A 38 2.69 2.38 8.98
C PRO A 38 1.82 3.33 9.81
N ALA A 39 2.42 4.28 10.53
CA ALA A 39 1.66 5.23 11.35
C ALA A 39 0.84 6.17 10.46
N ALA A 40 1.47 6.72 9.41
CA ALA A 40 0.78 7.55 8.43
C ALA A 40 -0.34 6.79 7.70
N ARG A 41 -0.13 5.51 7.38
CA ARG A 41 -1.13 4.64 6.74
C ARG A 41 -2.33 4.41 7.64
N VAL A 42 -2.10 4.04 8.91
CA VAL A 42 -3.19 3.76 9.86
C VAL A 42 -3.99 5.02 10.17
N VAL A 43 -3.33 6.16 10.39
CA VAL A 43 -4.01 7.45 10.60
C VAL A 43 -4.82 7.87 9.38
N SER A 44 -4.25 7.73 8.17
CA SER A 44 -4.98 7.97 6.93
C SER A 44 -6.19 7.05 6.77
N HIS A 45 -6.04 5.77 7.14
CA HIS A 45 -7.13 4.79 7.08
C HIS A 45 -8.24 5.12 8.09
N TYR A 46 -7.90 5.57 9.30
CA TYR A 46 -8.89 6.04 10.28
C TYR A 46 -9.70 7.20 9.72
N ASN A 47 -9.04 8.26 9.23
CA ASN A 47 -9.72 9.44 8.70
C ASN A 47 -10.68 9.07 7.56
N PHE A 48 -10.23 8.22 6.64
CA PHE A 48 -11.06 7.72 5.54
C PHE A 48 -12.22 6.84 6.04
N ASN A 49 -11.94 5.84 6.88
CA ASN A 49 -12.91 4.86 7.32
C ASN A 49 -14.01 5.48 8.20
N VAL A 50 -13.64 6.41 9.07
CA VAL A 50 -14.58 7.16 9.91
C VAL A 50 -15.46 8.06 9.06
N GLU A 51 -14.88 8.78 8.11
CA GLU A 51 -15.68 9.58 7.19
C GLU A 51 -16.69 8.71 6.44
N ASP A 52 -16.19 7.66 5.79
CA ASP A 52 -16.96 6.84 4.86
C ASP A 52 -18.03 5.99 5.56
N LYS A 53 -17.68 5.33 6.66
CA LYS A 53 -18.56 4.32 7.30
C LYS A 53 -19.35 4.85 8.49
N TRP A 54 -18.93 5.95 9.11
CA TRP A 54 -19.58 6.48 10.31
C TRP A 54 -20.29 7.79 10.01
N VAL A 55 -19.54 8.81 9.61
CA VAL A 55 -20.07 10.17 9.46
C VAL A 55 -21.09 10.26 8.33
N ARG A 56 -20.77 9.72 7.15
CA ARG A 56 -21.73 9.69 6.01
C ARG A 56 -22.95 8.82 6.27
N ALA A 57 -22.85 7.86 7.19
CA ALA A 57 -23.96 7.05 7.65
C ALA A 57 -24.78 7.72 8.77
N GLY A 58 -24.44 8.96 9.16
CA GLY A 58 -25.13 9.72 10.22
C GLY A 58 -24.75 9.30 11.64
N ASN A 59 -23.72 8.47 11.82
CA ASN A 59 -23.25 8.03 13.13
C ASN A 59 -22.25 9.04 13.73
N GLY A 60 -22.07 8.95 15.06
CA GLY A 60 -21.01 9.66 15.76
C GLY A 60 -19.62 9.25 15.30
N VAL A 61 -18.65 10.16 15.44
CA VAL A 61 -17.24 9.90 15.18
C VAL A 61 -16.70 8.98 16.27
N PRO A 62 -16.23 7.76 15.96
CA PRO A 62 -15.64 6.90 16.96
C PRO A 62 -14.28 7.46 17.40
N GLU A 63 -13.96 7.34 18.68
CA GLU A 63 -12.65 7.72 19.21
C GLU A 63 -11.52 6.89 18.59
N TRP A 64 -10.36 7.53 18.37
CA TRP A 64 -9.16 6.88 17.80
C TRP A 64 -8.80 5.60 18.53
N SER A 65 -8.71 5.66 19.87
CA SER A 65 -8.29 4.52 20.69
C SER A 65 -9.26 3.34 20.59
N TRP A 66 -10.56 3.62 20.44
CA TRP A 66 -11.57 2.58 20.25
C TRP A 66 -11.45 1.94 18.86
N TRP A 67 -11.33 2.76 17.82
CA TRP A 67 -11.21 2.26 16.44
C TRP A 67 -9.90 1.50 16.21
N TYR A 68 -8.81 1.97 16.82
CA TYR A 68 -7.48 1.41 16.66
C TYR A 68 -7.36 -0.01 17.24
N ARG A 69 -8.03 -0.30 18.38
CA ARG A 69 -8.08 -1.65 18.96
C ARG A 69 -8.65 -2.72 18.02
N GLY A 70 -9.46 -2.32 17.04
CA GLY A 70 -10.03 -3.22 16.04
C GLY A 70 -9.13 -3.50 14.84
N GLN A 71 -7.95 -2.87 14.76
CA GLN A 71 -7.06 -3.04 13.60
C GLN A 71 -6.27 -4.34 13.69
N LYS A 72 -6.10 -5.01 12.54
CA LYS A 72 -5.25 -6.20 12.45
C LYS A 72 -3.78 -5.82 12.57
N ARG A 73 -3.03 -6.54 13.41
CA ARG A 73 -1.56 -6.45 13.51
C ARG A 73 -0.89 -6.81 12.17
N ASN A 74 0.17 -6.07 11.82
CA ASN A 74 0.95 -6.25 10.58
C ASN A 74 0.06 -6.32 9.32
N PHE A 75 -0.90 -5.39 9.22
CA PHE A 75 -1.93 -5.39 8.18
C PHE A 75 -1.34 -5.39 6.78
N VAL A 76 -0.28 -4.62 6.51
CA VAL A 76 0.25 -4.48 5.14
C VAL A 76 0.85 -5.80 4.66
N CYS A 77 1.71 -6.43 5.48
CA CYS A 77 2.29 -7.73 5.14
C CYS A 77 1.22 -8.81 4.98
N ARG A 78 0.24 -8.85 5.90
CA ARG A 78 -0.90 -9.78 5.80
C ARG A 78 -1.72 -9.53 4.55
N TRP A 79 -2.01 -8.27 4.23
CA TRP A 79 -2.79 -7.92 3.06
C TRP A 79 -2.09 -8.36 1.77
N ILE A 80 -0.77 -8.18 1.66
CA ILE A 80 0.01 -8.64 0.51
C ILE A 80 -0.11 -10.17 0.36
N LYS A 81 0.12 -10.93 1.43
CA LYS A 81 -0.02 -12.40 1.36
C LYS A 81 -1.45 -12.84 1.01
N GLU A 82 -2.45 -12.31 1.70
CA GLU A 82 -3.86 -12.71 1.51
C GLU A 82 -4.44 -12.27 0.16
N ASN A 83 -4.15 -11.03 -0.27
CA ASN A 83 -4.84 -10.43 -1.40
C ASN A 83 -4.04 -10.52 -2.69
N PHE A 84 -2.71 -10.38 -2.61
CA PHE A 84 -1.85 -10.41 -3.79
C PHE A 84 -1.31 -11.82 -4.08
N LEU A 85 -0.83 -12.55 -3.07
CA LEU A 85 -0.36 -13.94 -3.23
C LEU A 85 -1.49 -14.97 -3.13
N LYS A 86 -2.66 -14.61 -2.58
CA LYS A 86 -3.78 -15.53 -2.29
C LYS A 86 -3.40 -16.65 -1.31
N GLU A 87 -2.53 -16.35 -0.37
CA GLU A 87 -2.07 -17.25 0.67
C GLU A 87 -2.83 -17.01 1.99
N ASN A 88 -3.06 -18.09 2.76
CA ASN A 88 -3.56 -17.96 4.11
C ASN A 88 -2.45 -17.45 5.05
N THR A 89 -2.77 -16.51 5.95
CA THR A 89 -1.83 -15.98 6.94
C THR A 89 -2.11 -16.40 8.38
N ASN A 90 -3.08 -17.30 8.58
CA ASN A 90 -3.30 -17.97 9.85
C ASN A 90 -2.01 -18.68 10.25
N ASP A 91 -1.60 -18.47 11.51
CA ASP A 91 -0.45 -19.13 12.13
C ASP A 91 0.92 -18.90 11.46
N VAL A 92 1.03 -17.93 10.53
CA VAL A 92 2.31 -17.52 9.96
C VAL A 92 3.05 -16.64 10.97
N ALA A 93 4.25 -17.08 11.36
CA ALA A 93 5.14 -16.32 12.22
C ALA A 93 5.54 -14.97 11.59
N ASP A 94 5.73 -13.95 12.43
CA ASP A 94 6.07 -12.58 11.99
C ASP A 94 7.38 -12.56 11.14
N GLU A 95 8.38 -13.37 11.50
CA GLU A 95 9.64 -13.50 10.74
C GLU A 95 9.42 -14.11 9.34
N GLN A 96 8.72 -15.25 9.27
CA GLN A 96 8.37 -15.88 8.00
C GLN A 96 7.54 -14.94 7.11
N MET A 97 6.65 -14.16 7.71
CA MET A 97 5.86 -13.16 7.00
C MET A 97 6.72 -12.07 6.40
N PHE A 98 7.72 -11.57 7.14
CA PHE A 98 8.69 -10.60 6.63
C PHE A 98 9.49 -11.17 5.46
N ASP A 99 10.03 -12.38 5.60
CA ASP A 99 10.86 -13.02 4.59
C ASP A 99 10.09 -13.27 3.29
N ASP A 100 8.86 -13.78 3.38
CA ASP A 100 8.02 -14.00 2.20
C ASP A 100 7.70 -12.72 1.46
N VAL A 101 7.30 -11.68 2.20
CA VAL A 101 6.90 -10.40 1.61
C VAL A 101 8.12 -9.70 1.01
N THR A 102 9.27 -9.67 1.69
CA THR A 102 10.49 -9.05 1.15
C THR A 102 11.06 -9.81 -0.04
N ARG A 103 11.01 -11.16 -0.04
CA ARG A 103 11.37 -11.98 -1.20
C ARG A 103 10.48 -11.67 -2.40
N LEU A 104 9.16 -11.55 -2.19
CA LEU A 104 8.24 -11.14 -3.23
C LEU A 104 8.57 -9.74 -3.76
N LEU A 105 8.65 -8.75 -2.87
CA LEU A 105 8.89 -7.35 -3.25
C LEU A 105 10.26 -7.18 -3.90
N SER A 106 11.24 -8.03 -3.60
CA SER A 106 12.53 -8.04 -4.31
C SER A 106 12.41 -8.36 -5.80
N SER A 107 11.34 -9.04 -6.22
CA SER A 107 11.01 -9.30 -7.63
C SER A 107 10.27 -8.16 -8.32
N PHE A 108 9.79 -7.16 -7.57
CA PHE A 108 9.09 -6.03 -8.16
C PHE A 108 10.08 -5.22 -8.99
N TRP A 109 9.61 -4.82 -10.17
CA TRP A 109 10.35 -3.98 -11.09
C TRP A 109 10.52 -2.57 -10.50
N LEU A 110 9.50 -2.04 -9.85
CA LEU A 110 9.55 -0.72 -9.23
C LEU A 110 8.85 -0.72 -7.87
N LEU A 111 9.52 -0.19 -6.85
CA LEU A 111 8.95 0.08 -5.53
C LEU A 111 9.15 1.54 -5.18
N GLY A 112 8.15 2.14 -4.54
CA GLY A 112 8.22 3.51 -4.05
C GLY A 112 7.65 3.65 -2.64
N LEU A 113 7.81 4.85 -2.10
CA LEU A 113 7.14 5.29 -0.89
C LEU A 113 6.16 6.41 -1.21
N THR A 114 5.13 6.56 -0.38
CA THR A 114 4.07 7.55 -0.60
C THR A 114 4.58 8.99 -0.42
N GLU A 115 5.65 9.19 0.34
CA GLU A 115 6.35 10.47 0.48
C GLU A 115 7.20 10.84 -0.74
N ASP A 116 7.59 9.86 -1.55
CA ASP A 116 8.38 10.02 -2.79
C ASP A 116 7.54 9.66 -4.03
N TYR A 117 6.22 9.86 -3.93
CA TYR A 117 5.27 9.37 -4.94
C TYR A 117 5.48 10.02 -6.30
N GLU A 118 5.82 11.32 -6.34
CA GLU A 118 6.12 12.04 -7.57
C GLU A 118 7.27 11.37 -8.33
N THR A 119 8.38 11.07 -7.63
CA THR A 119 9.53 10.37 -8.23
C THR A 119 9.15 8.98 -8.72
N PHE A 120 8.40 8.21 -7.91
CA PHE A 120 7.90 6.90 -8.34
C PHE A 120 7.02 7.01 -9.60
N SER A 121 6.12 8.00 -9.65
CA SER A 121 5.21 8.23 -10.76
C SER A 121 5.96 8.60 -12.03
N ASP A 122 6.95 9.48 -11.94
CA ASP A 122 7.77 9.90 -13.07
C ASP A 122 8.57 8.72 -13.66
N MET A 123 9.18 7.90 -12.80
CA MET A 123 9.88 6.68 -13.23
C MET A 123 8.93 5.68 -13.90
N LEU A 124 7.75 5.45 -13.30
CA LEU A 124 6.75 4.55 -13.86
C LEU A 124 6.32 5.04 -15.25
N CYS A 125 5.96 6.31 -15.38
CA CYS A 125 5.53 6.94 -16.63
C CYS A 125 6.60 6.84 -17.73
N ALA A 126 7.85 7.19 -17.40
CA ALA A 126 8.97 7.13 -18.34
C ALA A 126 9.16 5.73 -18.91
N ASP A 127 9.19 4.69 -18.07
CA ASP A 127 9.44 3.32 -18.50
C ASP A 127 8.28 2.67 -19.25
N VAL A 128 7.02 3.07 -18.97
CA VAL A 128 5.85 2.60 -19.75
C VAL A 128 5.61 3.42 -21.02
N GLY A 129 6.41 4.47 -21.25
CA GLY A 129 6.32 5.33 -22.43
C GLY A 129 5.12 6.27 -22.41
N VAL A 130 4.71 6.75 -21.23
CA VAL A 130 3.62 7.72 -21.05
C VAL A 130 4.21 9.01 -20.49
N VAL A 131 3.74 10.16 -20.97
CA VAL A 131 4.15 11.46 -20.45
C VAL A 131 3.51 11.67 -19.09
N ALA A 132 4.33 11.86 -18.05
CA ALA A 132 3.84 12.23 -16.72
C ALA A 132 3.15 13.60 -16.79
N THR A 133 1.95 13.71 -16.23
CA THR A 133 1.16 14.96 -16.27
C THR A 133 1.48 15.90 -15.11
N GLY A 134 2.53 15.62 -14.32
CA GLY A 134 2.91 16.43 -13.15
C GLY A 134 1.89 16.40 -12.02
N GLY A 135 1.24 15.25 -11.79
CA GLY A 135 0.28 15.10 -10.69
C GLY A 135 0.98 15.28 -9.35
N VAL A 136 0.54 16.27 -8.57
CA VAL A 136 1.03 16.49 -7.21
C VAL A 136 0.31 15.56 -6.26
N ARG A 137 1.03 14.92 -5.35
CA ARG A 137 0.42 14.08 -4.32
C ARG A 137 -0.51 14.92 -3.44
N SER A 138 -1.78 14.55 -3.43
CA SER A 138 -2.79 15.08 -2.50
C SER A 138 -3.26 13.97 -1.55
N ASN A 139 -3.45 14.33 -0.27
CA ASN A 139 -4.19 13.47 0.65
C ASN A 139 -5.66 13.88 0.59
N VAL A 140 -6.54 12.92 0.28
CA VAL A 140 -8.00 13.14 0.27
C VAL A 140 -8.53 13.66 1.62
N ALA A 141 -7.89 13.28 2.73
CA ALA A 141 -8.16 13.82 4.05
C ALA A 141 -7.53 15.21 4.24
N GLY A 142 -8.37 16.20 4.55
CA GLY A 142 -8.04 17.63 4.59
C GLY A 142 -8.49 18.39 3.36
N GLU A 143 -8.78 17.69 2.26
CA GLU A 143 -9.34 18.30 1.03
C GLU A 143 -10.83 17.99 0.88
N HIS A 144 -11.20 16.71 0.95
CA HIS A 144 -12.59 16.27 0.77
C HIS A 144 -13.34 16.08 2.09
N TYR A 145 -12.61 15.89 3.19
CA TYR A 145 -13.19 15.70 4.53
C TYR A 145 -12.18 16.06 5.62
N PRO A 146 -12.62 16.36 6.86
CA PRO A 146 -11.73 16.79 7.93
C PRO A 146 -10.67 15.75 8.31
N ARG A 147 -9.47 16.23 8.68
CA ARG A 147 -8.47 15.41 9.38
C ARG A 147 -8.86 15.32 10.86
N ARG A 148 -9.34 14.15 11.27
CA ARG A 148 -9.80 13.88 12.64
C ARG A 148 -8.69 13.35 13.53
N ALA A 149 -7.72 12.66 12.95
CA ALA A 149 -6.46 12.29 13.59
C ALA A 149 -5.28 12.72 12.72
N VAL A 150 -4.15 13.02 13.38
CA VAL A 150 -2.86 13.33 12.76
C VAL A 150 -1.79 12.41 13.37
N VAL A 151 -0.70 12.18 12.65
CA VAL A 151 0.41 11.39 13.18
C VAL A 151 1.16 12.23 14.22
N THR A 152 1.03 11.89 15.49
CA THR A 152 1.87 12.42 16.58
C THR A 152 2.98 11.42 16.92
N PRO A 153 4.04 11.83 17.65
CA PRO A 153 5.08 10.90 18.11
C PRO A 153 4.51 9.71 18.89
N GLU A 154 3.50 9.94 19.73
CA GLU A 154 2.87 8.91 20.56
C GLU A 154 2.10 7.89 19.71
N ILE A 155 1.36 8.37 18.70
CA ILE A 155 0.66 7.50 17.74
C ILE A 155 1.68 6.70 16.91
N ALA A 156 2.76 7.35 16.47
CA ALA A 156 3.79 6.68 15.69
C ALA A 156 4.46 5.57 16.51
N GLU A 157 4.88 5.86 17.74
CA GLU A 157 5.50 4.88 18.64
C GLU A 157 4.54 3.70 18.94
N GLN A 158 3.27 3.99 19.23
CA GLN A 158 2.25 2.97 19.42
C GLN A 158 2.16 2.06 18.19
N VAL A 159 1.99 2.64 17.00
CA VAL A 159 1.83 1.85 15.77
C VAL A 159 3.08 1.04 15.45
N TYR A 160 4.28 1.59 15.64
CA TYR A 160 5.51 0.86 15.34
C TYR A 160 5.74 -0.32 16.29
N ARG A 161 5.40 -0.16 17.57
CA ARG A 161 5.44 -1.25 18.56
C ARG A 161 4.42 -2.34 18.24
N ASP A 162 3.21 -1.94 17.87
CA ASP A 162 2.09 -2.87 17.68
C ASP A 162 2.14 -3.55 16.28
N HIS A 163 2.86 -2.96 15.31
CA HIS A 163 3.04 -3.44 13.93
C HIS A 163 4.53 -3.52 13.51
N PRO A 164 5.37 -4.29 14.22
CA PRO A 164 6.82 -4.27 14.01
C PRO A 164 7.23 -4.82 12.63
N VAL A 165 6.46 -5.75 12.05
CA VAL A 165 6.79 -6.32 10.73
C VAL A 165 6.48 -5.33 9.63
N ASP A 166 5.35 -4.62 9.69
CA ASP A 166 5.03 -3.57 8.73
C ASP A 166 6.07 -2.43 8.81
N LYS A 167 6.55 -2.10 10.02
CA LYS A 167 7.62 -1.11 10.21
C LYS A 167 8.95 -1.58 9.62
N ALA A 168 9.36 -2.82 9.91
CA ALA A 168 10.56 -3.41 9.34
C ALA A 168 10.49 -3.47 7.80
N LEU A 169 9.32 -3.80 7.24
CA LEU A 169 9.10 -3.81 5.79
C LEU A 169 9.26 -2.42 5.19
N TYR A 170 8.66 -1.41 5.81
CA TYR A 170 8.77 -0.03 5.36
C TYR A 170 10.24 0.44 5.37
N ASP A 171 10.98 0.16 6.45
CA ASP A 171 12.41 0.50 6.53
C ASP A 171 13.24 -0.23 5.47
N TRP A 172 12.92 -1.51 5.24
CA TRP A 172 13.56 -2.32 4.20
C TRP A 172 13.35 -1.75 2.81
N VAL A 173 12.14 -1.28 2.48
CA VAL A 173 11.84 -0.62 1.21
C VAL A 173 12.54 0.74 1.16
N ARG A 174 12.46 1.54 2.22
CA ARG A 174 13.07 2.87 2.29
C ARG A 174 14.58 2.84 2.05
N ALA A 175 15.27 1.81 2.54
CA ALA A 175 16.70 1.62 2.28
C ALA A 175 17.04 1.27 0.81
N ARG A 176 16.03 0.95 -0.02
CA ARG A 176 16.18 0.48 -1.41
C ARG A 176 15.53 1.42 -2.43
N VAL A 177 14.60 2.28 -2.02
CA VAL A 177 14.07 3.32 -2.89
C VAL A 177 15.19 4.32 -3.19
N GLY A 178 15.40 4.62 -4.48
CA GLY A 178 16.52 5.43 -4.95
C GLY A 178 17.81 4.66 -5.28
N THR A 179 17.91 3.37 -4.94
CA THR A 179 18.95 2.49 -5.50
C THR A 179 18.44 1.91 -6.81
N SER A 180 18.75 2.55 -7.93
CA SER A 180 18.39 2.05 -9.27
C SER A 180 18.87 0.61 -9.43
N LYS A 181 17.93 -0.31 -9.69
CA LYS A 181 18.27 -1.59 -10.31
C LYS A 181 18.48 -1.31 -11.80
N THR A 182 19.74 -1.09 -12.18
CA THR A 182 20.24 -1.23 -13.56
C THR A 182 19.90 -2.61 -14.12
#